data_AF-A0A2K6TEY8-F1
#
_entry.id   AF-A0A2K6TEY8-F1
#
_cell.length_a   1.000
_cell.length_b   1.000
_cell.length_c   1.000
_cell.angle_alpha   90.00
_cell.angle_beta   90.00
_cell.angle_gamma   90.00
#
_symmetry.space_group_name_H-M   'P 1'
#
loop_
_entity.id
_entity.type
_entity.pdbx_description
1 polymer ?
#
loop_
_entity_poly.entity_id
_entity_poly.type
_entity_poly.pdbx_seq_one_letter_code
_entity_poly.pdbx_strand_id
1 'polypeptide(L)'
;MTKYHSDDYIKFLRSLRPDNMSEYSKQMQRSSAVKLNKQQTDIAVNWAGGLHHAKKSEASGFCYVNDIVLAILELLKYHQRVLYIDIDIHHGDGVEEAFYTTDRVMTVSFHKYGEYFPGTGDLRVRNLFRSQPAHPQLPILLLSPMSCH
;
A
#
# COMPACT_ATOMS: atom_id res chain seq x y z
N MET A 1 -3.94 -7.64 11.23
CA MET A 1 -4.58 -6.35 10.89
C MET A 1 -4.08 -5.23 11.77
N THR A 2 -4.11 -5.37 13.10
CA THR A 2 -3.62 -4.35 14.06
C THR A 2 -2.09 -4.17 14.10
N LYS A 3 -1.34 -4.99 13.34
CA LYS A 3 0.09 -4.74 13.08
C LYS A 3 0.33 -3.40 12.35
N TYR A 4 -0.67 -2.88 11.65
CA TYR A 4 -0.61 -1.58 10.98
C TYR A 4 -1.77 -0.69 11.44
N HIS A 5 -3.00 -1.16 11.25
CA HIS A 5 -4.19 -0.37 11.58
C HIS A 5 -4.37 -0.17 13.09
N SER A 6 -5.02 0.93 13.48
CA SER A 6 -5.36 1.15 14.89
C SER A 6 -6.33 0.11 15.43
N ASP A 7 -6.19 -0.23 16.70
CA ASP A 7 -7.04 -1.22 17.36
C ASP A 7 -8.53 -0.83 17.30
N ASP A 8 -8.82 0.45 17.54
CA ASP A 8 -10.20 0.95 17.55
C ASP A 8 -10.83 0.95 16.16
N TYR A 9 -10.06 1.24 15.11
CA TYR A 9 -10.51 1.10 13.73
C TYR A 9 -10.84 -0.35 13.37
N ILE A 10 -9.97 -1.31 13.75
CA ILE A 10 -10.23 -2.73 13.49
C ILE A 10 -11.42 -3.25 14.31
N LYS A 11 -11.59 -2.79 15.56
CA LYS A 11 -12.79 -3.09 16.35
C LYS A 11 -14.05 -2.57 15.67
N PHE A 12 -14.02 -1.32 15.18
CA PHE A 12 -15.13 -0.72 14.44
C PHE A 12 -15.49 -1.51 13.17
N LEU A 13 -14.50 -1.88 12.34
CA LEU A 13 -14.76 -2.69 11.15
C LEU A 13 -15.38 -4.05 11.49
N ARG A 14 -14.97 -4.66 12.61
CA ARG A 14 -15.55 -5.92 13.09
C ARG A 14 -16.99 -5.75 13.59
N SER A 15 -17.33 -4.61 14.19
CA SER A 15 -18.69 -4.37 14.70
C SER A 15 -19.69 -4.06 13.59
N LEU A 16 -19.24 -3.54 12.44
CA LEU A 16 -20.13 -3.22 11.30
C LEU A 16 -20.61 -4.45 10.52
N ARG A 17 -19.87 -5.58 10.56
CA ARG A 17 -20.21 -6.81 9.82
C ARG A 17 -19.86 -8.06 10.64
N PRO A 18 -20.82 -8.61 11.42
CA PRO A 18 -20.59 -9.80 12.25
C PRO A 18 -20.33 -11.09 11.45
N ASP A 19 -20.78 -11.15 10.20
CA ASP A 19 -21.08 -12.38 9.46
C ASP A 19 -20.02 -12.80 8.42
N ASN A 20 -19.15 -11.90 7.93
CA ASN A 20 -18.14 -12.25 6.90
C ASN A 20 -16.70 -11.77 7.14
N MET A 21 -16.46 -10.94 8.17
CA MET A 21 -15.11 -10.41 8.44
C MET A 21 -14.10 -11.47 8.86
N SER A 22 -14.56 -12.55 9.50
CA SER A 22 -13.67 -13.65 9.91
C SER A 22 -13.12 -14.42 8.69
N GLU A 23 -13.88 -14.50 7.60
CA GLU A 23 -13.49 -15.19 6.37
C GLU A 23 -12.51 -14.35 5.55
N TYR A 24 -12.76 -13.04 5.43
CA TYR A 24 -11.81 -12.09 4.83
C TYR A 24 -10.49 -12.06 5.60
N SER A 25 -10.54 -12.05 6.94
CA SER A 25 -9.35 -12.12 7.78
C SER A 25 -8.57 -13.43 7.58
N LYS A 26 -9.24 -14.56 7.33
CA LYS A 26 -8.58 -15.86 7.08
C LYS A 26 -7.95 -15.93 5.68
N GLN A 27 -8.60 -15.39 4.65
CA GLN A 27 -8.02 -15.29 3.31
C GLN A 27 -6.80 -14.36 3.29
N MET A 28 -6.88 -13.20 3.97
CA MET A 28 -5.72 -12.31 4.15
C MET A 28 -4.61 -12.92 5.03
N GLN A 29 -4.95 -13.83 5.97
CA GLN A 29 -3.99 -14.45 6.90
C GLN A 29 -3.20 -15.62 6.32
N ARG A 30 -3.63 -16.26 5.22
CA ARG A 30 -2.77 -17.20 4.46
C ARG A 30 -1.74 -16.43 3.62
N SER A 31 -1.02 -15.53 4.29
CA SER A 31 -0.23 -14.48 3.68
C SER A 31 0.82 -15.08 2.74
N SER A 32 0.65 -14.79 1.45
CA SER A 32 1.62 -15.04 0.39
C SER A 32 3.05 -14.61 0.79
N ALA A 33 3.17 -13.52 1.55
CA ALA A 33 4.45 -13.06 2.10
C ALA A 33 5.12 -14.08 3.04
N VAL A 34 4.35 -14.86 3.81
CA VAL A 34 4.91 -15.93 4.65
C VAL A 34 5.51 -17.05 3.80
N LYS A 35 4.87 -17.40 2.67
CA LYS A 35 5.41 -18.42 1.75
C LYS A 35 6.72 -17.95 1.11
N LEU A 36 6.77 -16.68 0.71
CA LEU A 36 7.99 -16.03 0.18
C LEU A 36 9.11 -16.02 1.22
N ASN A 37 8.83 -15.55 2.45
CA ASN A 37 9.81 -15.52 3.54
C ASN A 37 10.36 -16.91 3.91
N LYS A 38 9.51 -17.94 3.85
CA LYS A 38 9.90 -19.33 4.10
C LYS A 38 10.60 -19.98 2.91
N GLN A 39 10.83 -19.26 1.81
CA GLN A 39 11.45 -19.77 0.59
C GLN A 39 10.71 -21.00 0.03
N GLN A 40 9.39 -21.05 0.20
CA GLN A 40 8.54 -22.14 -0.29
C GLN A 40 8.02 -21.90 -1.72
N THR A 41 8.16 -20.68 -2.21
CA THR A 41 7.75 -20.25 -3.54
C THR A 41 8.58 -19.04 -3.95
N ASP A 42 8.84 -18.88 -5.24
CA ASP A 42 9.49 -17.69 -5.79
C ASP A 42 8.47 -16.57 -6.08
N ILE A 43 7.24 -16.96 -6.43
CA ILE A 43 6.15 -16.06 -6.80
C ILE A 43 4.88 -16.48 -6.04
N ALA A 44 4.12 -15.51 -5.56
CA ALA A 44 2.82 -15.76 -4.93
C ALA A 44 1.81 -14.71 -5.40
N VAL A 45 0.61 -15.16 -5.75
CA VAL A 45 -0.43 -14.34 -6.36
C VAL A 45 -1.66 -14.29 -5.46
N ASN A 46 -2.22 -13.10 -5.25
CA ASN A 46 -3.48 -12.90 -4.56
C ASN A 46 -4.30 -11.80 -5.26
N TRP A 47 -5.16 -12.18 -6.19
CA TRP A 47 -5.99 -11.25 -6.96
C TRP A 47 -7.06 -10.53 -6.14
N ALA A 48 -7.39 -11.03 -4.94
CA ALA A 48 -8.33 -10.39 -4.01
C ALA A 48 -7.68 -9.29 -3.15
N GLY A 49 -6.35 -9.16 -3.21
CA GLY A 49 -5.58 -8.11 -2.52
C GLY A 49 -5.39 -6.86 -3.38
N GLY A 50 -4.42 -6.04 -3.01
CA GLY A 50 -4.08 -4.83 -3.77
C GLY A 50 -4.84 -3.57 -3.31
N LEU A 51 -5.40 -3.58 -2.10
CA LEU A 51 -6.25 -2.50 -1.58
C LEU A 51 -5.39 -1.34 -1.04
N HIS A 52 -4.79 -0.58 -1.96
CA HIS A 52 -3.71 0.38 -1.69
C HIS A 52 -4.12 1.71 -1.05
N HIS A 53 -5.41 2.06 -1.03
CA HIS A 53 -5.89 3.33 -0.49
C HIS A 53 -6.18 3.31 1.01
N ALA A 54 -6.32 2.13 1.62
CA ALA A 54 -6.68 2.02 3.03
C ALA A 54 -5.61 2.65 3.92
N LYS A 55 -6.04 3.50 4.86
CA LYS A 55 -5.16 4.23 5.77
C LYS A 55 -5.09 3.56 7.14
N LYS A 56 -4.24 4.08 8.02
CA LYS A 56 -4.03 3.51 9.36
C LYS A 56 -5.32 3.44 10.19
N SER A 57 -6.17 4.46 10.10
CA SER A 57 -7.38 4.59 10.94
C SER A 57 -8.64 4.97 10.17
N GLU A 58 -8.62 4.89 8.83
CA GLU A 58 -9.78 5.20 8.00
C GLU A 58 -9.80 4.36 6.71
N ALA A 59 -11.01 4.15 6.18
CA ALA A 59 -11.19 3.58 4.85
C ALA A 59 -11.12 4.70 3.80
N SER A 60 -10.58 4.41 2.63
CA SER A 60 -10.51 5.34 1.50
C SER A 60 -10.54 4.57 0.19
N GLY A 61 -11.12 5.14 -0.87
CA GLY A 61 -11.09 4.55 -2.22
C GLY A 61 -11.54 3.08 -2.28
N PHE A 62 -12.65 2.73 -1.60
CA PHE A 62 -13.16 1.35 -1.46
C PHE A 62 -12.24 0.37 -0.71
N CYS A 63 -11.12 0.85 -0.14
CA CYS A 63 -10.16 0.06 0.62
C CYS A 63 -10.37 0.26 2.13
N TYR A 64 -10.60 -0.83 2.86
CA TYR A 64 -10.83 -0.82 4.31
C TYR A 64 -9.62 -1.33 5.10
N VAL A 65 -8.91 -2.33 4.58
CA VAL A 65 -7.71 -2.88 5.22
C VAL A 65 -6.62 -2.88 4.18
N ASN A 66 -5.46 -2.34 4.51
CA ASN A 66 -4.31 -2.27 3.62
C ASN A 66 -3.55 -3.60 3.69
N ASP A 67 -3.95 -4.57 2.86
CA ASP A 67 -3.33 -5.89 2.80
C ASP A 67 -1.87 -5.83 2.35
N ILE A 68 -1.53 -4.86 1.50
CA ILE A 68 -0.18 -4.62 0.97
C ILE A 68 0.76 -4.22 2.11
N VAL A 69 0.39 -3.23 2.92
CA VAL A 69 1.21 -2.79 4.06
C VAL A 69 1.45 -3.95 5.03
N LEU A 70 0.43 -4.74 5.33
CA LEU A 70 0.57 -5.92 6.19
C LEU A 70 1.49 -6.99 5.60
N ALA A 71 1.45 -7.19 4.27
CA ALA A 71 2.35 -8.10 3.57
C ALA A 71 3.80 -7.60 3.58
N ILE A 72 4.04 -6.32 3.31
CA ILE A 72 5.38 -5.71 3.36
C ILE A 72 5.95 -5.80 4.78
N LEU A 73 5.16 -5.52 5.82
CA LEU A 73 5.59 -5.70 7.21
C LEU A 73 6.00 -7.15 7.52
N GLU A 74 5.35 -8.13 6.90
CA GLU A 74 5.74 -9.54 7.03
C GLU A 74 7.05 -9.81 6.28
N LEU A 75 7.24 -9.31 5.06
CA LEU A 75 8.48 -9.42 4.29
C LEU A 75 9.68 -8.77 5.01
N LEU A 76 9.47 -7.62 5.64
CA LEU A 76 10.52 -6.88 6.38
C LEU A 76 11.08 -7.65 7.58
N LYS A 77 10.50 -8.78 7.98
CA LYS A 77 11.11 -9.66 9.00
C LYS A 77 12.34 -10.41 8.49
N TYR A 78 12.44 -10.63 7.19
CA TYR A 78 13.51 -11.42 6.56
C TYR A 78 14.29 -10.62 5.51
N HIS A 79 13.69 -9.57 4.94
CA HIS A 79 14.30 -8.75 3.91
C HIS A 79 14.68 -7.37 4.47
N GLN A 80 15.95 -6.98 4.29
CA GLN A 80 16.45 -5.67 4.74
C GLN A 80 15.73 -4.53 4.00
N ARG A 81 15.47 -4.71 2.71
CA ARG A 81 14.80 -3.76 1.81
C ARG A 81 13.71 -4.46 1.01
N VAL A 82 12.58 -3.79 0.81
CA VAL A 82 11.44 -4.24 -0.01
C VAL A 82 11.11 -3.17 -1.05
N LEU A 83 10.91 -3.58 -2.30
CA LEU A 83 10.44 -2.70 -3.37
C LEU A 83 8.94 -2.95 -3.59
N TYR A 84 8.17 -1.88 -3.62
CA TYR A 84 6.75 -1.87 -3.98
C TYR A 84 6.56 -1.11 -5.28
N ILE A 85 5.96 -1.79 -6.27
CA ILE A 85 5.64 -1.22 -7.58
C ILE A 85 4.12 -1.24 -7.72
N ASP A 86 3.56 -0.09 -8.06
CA ASP A 86 2.14 0.12 -8.26
C ASP A 86 1.87 0.62 -9.68
N ILE A 87 1.00 -0.10 -10.38
CA ILE A 87 0.59 0.18 -11.76
C ILE A 87 -0.92 0.45 -11.86
N ASP A 88 -1.60 0.62 -10.72
CA ASP A 88 -2.98 1.10 -10.72
C ASP A 88 -3.05 2.53 -11.24
N ILE A 89 -4.18 2.89 -11.87
CA ILE A 89 -4.39 4.23 -12.41
C ILE A 89 -4.43 5.30 -11.31
N HIS A 90 -4.78 4.92 -10.08
CA HIS A 90 -4.77 5.78 -8.91
C HIS A 90 -3.42 5.68 -8.18
N HIS A 91 -3.00 6.79 -7.57
CA HIS A 91 -1.81 6.79 -6.75
C HIS A 91 -1.96 5.85 -5.54
N GLY A 92 -0.98 4.98 -5.29
CA GLY A 92 -0.88 4.08 -4.14
C GLY A 92 -0.61 4.77 -2.80
N ASP A 93 -1.42 5.76 -2.49
CA ASP A 93 -1.23 6.73 -1.42
C ASP A 93 -1.23 6.12 -0.01
N GLY A 94 -2.02 5.09 0.26
CA GLY A 94 -2.02 4.41 1.56
C GLY A 94 -0.73 3.64 1.83
N VAL A 95 -0.15 3.04 0.79
CA VAL A 95 1.13 2.32 0.90
C VAL A 95 2.30 3.31 0.99
N GLU A 96 2.29 4.37 0.18
CA GLU A 96 3.26 5.47 0.26
C GLU A 96 3.28 6.09 1.67
N GLU A 97 2.11 6.48 2.19
CA GLU A 97 1.99 7.08 3.52
C GLU A 97 2.50 6.17 4.63
N ALA A 98 2.18 4.86 4.57
CA ALA A 98 2.59 3.89 5.59
C ALA A 98 4.11 3.75 5.73
N PHE A 99 4.86 3.98 4.65
CA PHE A 99 6.31 3.82 4.61
C PHE A 99 7.05 5.11 4.29
N TYR A 100 6.37 6.26 4.37
CA TYR A 100 6.89 7.54 3.93
C TYR A 100 8.20 7.96 4.65
N THR A 101 8.41 7.49 5.88
CA THR A 101 9.55 7.85 6.74
C THR A 101 10.62 6.77 6.87
N THR A 102 10.56 5.68 6.11
CA THR A 102 11.55 4.58 6.17
C THR A 102 12.32 4.42 4.86
N ASP A 103 13.60 4.08 4.97
CA ASP A 103 14.48 3.72 3.86
C ASP A 103 14.41 2.21 3.51
N ARG A 104 13.70 1.41 4.32
CA ARG A 104 13.57 -0.04 4.12
C ARG A 104 12.55 -0.42 3.06
N VAL A 105 11.68 0.51 2.66
CA VAL A 105 10.65 0.27 1.65
C VAL A 105 10.70 1.38 0.62
N MET A 106 10.87 1.02 -0.64
CA MET A 106 10.75 1.93 -1.77
C MET A 106 9.38 1.78 -2.39
N THR A 107 8.62 2.87 -2.49
CA THR A 107 7.34 2.93 -3.19
C THR A 107 7.53 3.61 -4.55
N VAL A 108 7.09 2.93 -5.60
CA VAL A 108 7.11 3.44 -6.98
C VAL A 108 5.70 3.27 -7.54
N SER A 109 5.06 4.36 -7.93
CA SER A 109 3.69 4.34 -8.46
C SER A 109 3.63 5.07 -9.79
N PHE A 110 2.92 4.46 -10.74
CA PHE A 110 2.63 4.99 -12.06
C PHE A 110 1.13 5.26 -12.16
N HIS A 111 0.72 6.52 -12.03
CA HIS A 111 -0.70 6.88 -11.92
C HIS A 111 -1.05 8.14 -12.69
N LYS A 112 -2.35 8.33 -12.93
CA LYS A 112 -2.91 9.58 -13.46
C LYS A 112 -2.95 10.63 -12.36
N TYR A 113 -2.63 11.87 -12.71
CA TYR A 113 -2.61 13.01 -11.77
C TYR A 113 -3.28 14.25 -12.37
N GLY A 114 -3.68 15.19 -11.50
CA GLY A 114 -4.50 16.36 -11.81
C GLY A 114 -5.82 16.29 -11.06
N GLU A 115 -6.93 16.65 -11.72
CA GLU A 115 -8.30 16.46 -11.19
C GLU A 115 -8.68 14.96 -11.19
N TYR A 116 -7.95 14.16 -10.42
CA TYR A 116 -8.12 12.72 -10.32
C TYR A 116 -7.87 12.23 -8.88
N PHE A 117 -8.62 11.23 -8.47
CA PHE A 117 -8.45 10.61 -7.16
C PHE A 117 -7.08 9.89 -7.09
N PRO A 118 -6.35 9.91 -5.96
CA PRO A 118 -6.65 10.55 -4.66
C PRO A 118 -6.14 12.00 -4.51
N GLY A 119 -5.60 12.61 -5.57
CA GLY A 119 -5.05 13.97 -5.52
C GLY A 119 -3.63 14.10 -4.95
N THR A 120 -2.98 12.99 -4.60
CA THR A 120 -1.58 12.91 -4.14
C THR A 120 -0.67 12.29 -5.21
N GLY A 121 0.64 12.16 -4.95
CA GLY A 121 1.59 11.52 -5.90
C GLY A 121 2.26 12.47 -6.91
N ASP A 122 2.27 13.78 -6.63
CA ASP A 122 2.95 14.77 -7.49
C ASP A 122 4.47 14.48 -7.61
N LEU A 123 5.05 14.75 -8.78
CA LEU A 123 6.50 14.67 -9.02
C LEU A 123 7.34 15.44 -7.97
N ARG A 124 6.78 16.52 -7.40
CA ARG A 124 7.40 17.39 -6.40
C ARG A 124 7.46 16.78 -5.00
N VAL A 125 6.76 15.69 -4.72
CA VAL A 125 6.80 14.99 -3.41
C VAL A 125 8.26 14.65 -3.02
N ARG A 126 9.15 14.48 -4.00
CA ARG A 126 10.60 14.30 -3.79
C ARG A 126 11.30 15.44 -3.00
N ASN A 127 10.76 16.66 -3.04
CA ASN A 127 11.50 17.84 -2.58
C ASN A 127 11.32 18.19 -1.09
N LEU A 128 10.45 17.48 -0.35
CA LEU A 128 10.22 17.83 1.06
C LEU A 128 11.40 17.43 1.99
N PHE A 129 12.29 16.54 1.58
CA PHE A 129 13.41 16.05 2.42
C PHE A 129 14.74 15.86 1.69
N ARG A 130 15.12 16.79 0.80
CA ARG A 130 16.47 16.82 0.19
C ARG A 130 17.64 16.92 1.20
N SER A 131 17.35 17.17 2.48
CA SER A 131 18.31 17.22 3.59
C SER A 131 18.48 15.90 4.34
N GLN A 132 17.71 14.85 4.05
CA GLN A 132 17.90 13.52 4.64
C GLN A 132 18.55 12.58 3.61
N PRO A 133 19.68 11.93 3.94
CA PRO A 133 20.35 11.04 3.01
C PRO A 133 19.47 9.79 2.77
N ALA A 134 19.22 9.49 1.49
CA ALA A 134 18.62 8.24 0.98
C ALA A 134 17.10 8.03 1.10
N HIS A 135 16.28 8.93 0.55
CA HIS A 135 14.85 8.67 0.29
C HIS A 135 14.55 8.61 -1.22
N PRO A 136 14.52 7.42 -1.85
CA PRO A 136 14.20 7.27 -3.26
C PRO A 136 12.73 6.90 -3.42
N GLN A 137 11.80 7.77 -3.00
CA GLN A 137 10.44 7.69 -3.53
C GLN A 137 10.49 8.24 -4.96
N LEU A 138 10.05 7.42 -5.93
CA LEU A 138 9.99 7.79 -7.34
C LEU A 138 8.51 7.91 -7.72
N PRO A 139 7.91 9.10 -7.56
CA PRO A 139 6.65 9.38 -8.23
C PRO A 139 6.93 9.35 -9.73
N ILE A 140 6.31 8.41 -10.45
CA ILE A 140 6.38 8.39 -11.91
C ILE A 140 5.00 8.73 -12.43
N LEU A 141 4.89 9.94 -12.95
CA LEU A 141 3.62 10.47 -13.41
C LEU A 141 3.27 9.96 -14.80
N LEU A 142 2.12 9.31 -14.96
CA LEU A 142 1.51 9.14 -16.27
C LEU A 142 0.83 10.46 -16.62
N LEU A 143 1.50 11.28 -17.44
CA LEU A 143 0.90 12.48 -18.00
C LEU A 143 -0.41 12.09 -18.68
N SER A 144 -1.51 12.74 -18.30
CA SER A 144 -2.77 12.70 -19.06
C SER A 144 -2.44 12.88 -20.54
N PRO A 145 -3.08 12.16 -21.48
CA PRO A 145 -2.93 12.49 -22.88
C PRO A 145 -3.29 13.97 -23.02
N MET A 146 -2.36 14.75 -23.59
CA MET A 146 -2.65 16.13 -23.99
C MET A 146 -4.03 16.14 -24.61
N SER A 147 -4.90 17.00 -24.10
CA SER A 147 -6.20 17.30 -24.69
C SER A 147 -6.03 17.41 -26.20
N CYS A 148 -6.56 16.44 -26.96
CA CYS A 148 -6.83 16.68 -28.36
C CYS A 148 -7.90 17.78 -28.38
N HIS A 149 -7.47 18.97 -28.79
CA HIS A 149 -8.33 20.06 -29.21
C HIS A 149 -9.21 19.63 -30.39
#